data_AF-A0A377BX33-F1
#
_entry.id   AF-A0A377BX33-F1
#
_cell.length_a   1.000
_cell.length_b   1.000
_cell.length_c   1.000
_cell.angle_alpha   90.00
_cell.angle_beta   90.00
_cell.angle_gamma   90.00
#
_symmetry.space_group_name_H-M   'P 1'
#
loop_
_entity.id
_entity.type
_entity.pdbx_description
1 polymer ?
#
loop_
_entity_poly.entity_id
_entity_poly.type
_entity_poly.pdbx_seq_one_letter_code
_entity_poly.pdbx_strand_id
1 'polypeptide(L)' 'MSGKRISREKLTIKKMIDLYQAKCPQASAEPEHYEALFVYAQKRLDKCVFGEEKPPVSSVRCTVTSQQSVKR' A
#
# COMPACT_ATOMS: atom_id res chain seq x y z
N MET A 1 -18.29 1.65 13.70
CA MET A 1 -17.90 0.86 12.51
C MET A 1 -16.39 1.03 12.26
N SER A 2 -15.56 0.64 13.23
CA SER A 2 -14.10 0.67 13.12
C SER A 2 -13.60 -0.50 12.25
N GLY A 3 -12.54 -0.30 11.47
CA GLY A 3 -11.92 -1.34 10.63
C GLY A 3 -12.23 -1.25 9.14
N LYS A 4 -13.08 -0.31 8.71
CA LYS A 4 -13.46 -0.17 7.30
C LYS A 4 -12.34 0.46 6.47
N ARG A 5 -11.48 1.30 7.05
CA ARG A 5 -10.53 2.08 6.26
C ARG A 5 -9.33 1.24 5.83
N ILE A 6 -8.66 0.58 6.78
CA ILE A 6 -7.49 -0.26 6.47
C ILE A 6 -7.89 -1.42 5.54
N SER A 7 -9.05 -2.04 5.78
CA SER A 7 -9.58 -3.09 4.91
C SER A 7 -9.83 -2.61 3.48
N ARG A 8 -10.34 -1.38 3.31
CA ARG A 8 -10.53 -0.78 1.99
C ARG A 8 -9.19 -0.48 1.31
N GLU A 9 -8.20 0.02 2.04
CA GLU A 9 -6.86 0.25 1.49
C GLU A 9 -6.19 -1.05 1.03
N LYS A 10 -6.28 -2.13 1.82
CA LYS A 10 -5.81 -3.46 1.40
C LYS A 10 -6.49 -3.91 0.10
N LEU A 11 -7.81 -3.77 0.00
CA LEU A 11 -8.55 -4.13 -1.21
C LEU A 11 -8.12 -3.29 -2.42
N THR A 12 -7.92 -1.97 -2.24
CA THR A 12 -7.47 -1.08 -3.31
C THR A 12 -6.08 -1.49 -3.81
N ILE A 13 -5.13 -1.77 -2.91
CA ILE A 13 -3.79 -2.20 -3.31
C ILE A 13 -3.85 -3.50 -4.10
N LYS A 14 -4.66 -4.48 -3.66
CA LYS A 14 -4.83 -5.74 -4.41
C LYS A 14 -5.32 -5.47 -5.83
N LYS A 15 -6.38 -4.70 -5.99
CA LYS A 15 -6.93 -4.34 -7.31
C LYS A 15 -5.94 -3.59 -8.18
N MET A 16 -5.10 -2.73 -7.59
CA MET A 16 -4.07 -2.00 -8.34
C MET A 16 -2.96 -2.92 -8.82
N ILE A 17 -2.55 -3.89 -8.01
CA ILE A 17 -1.58 -4.93 -8.38
C ILE A 17 -2.15 -5.80 -9.52
N ASP A 18 -3.39 -6.29 -9.36
CA ASP A 18 -4.05 -7.11 -10.39
C ASP A 18 -4.18 -6.35 -11.71
N LEU A 19 -4.56 -5.06 -11.66
CA LEU A 19 -4.65 -4.21 -12.85
C LEU A 19 -3.28 -4.00 -13.51
N TYR A 20 -2.24 -3.80 -12.71
CA TYR A 20 -0.88 -3.63 -13.23
C TYR A 20 -0.38 -4.90 -13.91
N GLN A 21 -0.55 -6.06 -13.26
CA GLN A 21 -0.16 -7.35 -13.81
C GLN A 21 -0.91 -7.66 -15.11
N ALA A 22 -2.19 -7.30 -15.21
CA ALA A 22 -2.99 -7.57 -16.40
C ALA A 22 -2.72 -6.60 -17.58
N LYS A 23 -2.38 -5.33 -17.31
CA LYS A 23 -2.35 -4.28 -18.35
C LYS A 23 -0.95 -3.75 -18.66
N CYS A 24 0.05 -3.97 -17.81
CA CYS A 24 1.38 -3.43 -18.04
C CYS A 24 2.23 -4.41 -18.87
N PRO A 25 2.76 -4.01 -20.05
CA PRO A 25 3.64 -4.86 -20.85
C PRO A 25 4.97 -5.19 -20.15
N GLN A 26 5.31 -4.42 -19.11
CA GLN A 26 6.54 -4.52 -18.33
C GLN A 26 6.34 -5.33 -17.04
N ALA A 27 5.11 -5.81 -16.81
CA ALA A 27 4.82 -6.64 -15.66
C ALA A 27 5.61 -7.94 -15.76
N SER A 28 6.16 -8.38 -14.62
CA SER A 28 6.78 -9.69 -14.52
C SER A 28 5.73 -10.77 -14.73
N ALA A 29 6.10 -11.90 -15.33
CA ALA A 29 5.21 -13.05 -15.44
C ALA A 29 5.04 -13.80 -14.11
N GLU A 30 5.92 -13.55 -13.13
CA GLU A 30 6.00 -14.25 -11.84
C GLU A 30 4.88 -13.80 -10.89
N PRO A 31 3.83 -14.62 -10.65
CA PRO A 31 2.71 -14.24 -9.80
C PRO A 31 3.12 -14.12 -8.33
N GLU A 32 4.12 -14.91 -7.90
CA GLU A 32 4.66 -14.89 -6.55
C GLU A 32 5.26 -13.52 -6.17
N HIS A 33 5.81 -12.81 -7.16
CA HIS A 33 6.35 -11.46 -6.96
C HIS A 33 5.26 -10.49 -6.47
N TYR A 34 4.09 -10.54 -7.10
CA TYR A 34 2.97 -9.65 -6.81
C TYR A 34 2.27 -10.00 -5.50
N GLU A 35 2.16 -11.30 -5.18
CA GLU A 35 1.65 -11.74 -3.88
C GLU A 35 2.59 -11.29 -2.76
N ALA A 36 3.91 -11.39 -2.94
CA ALA A 36 4.88 -10.90 -1.97
C ALA A 36 4.78 -9.37 -1.74
N LEU A 37 4.58 -8.60 -2.81
CA LEU A 37 4.33 -7.16 -2.72
C LEU A 37 3.04 -6.85 -1.96
N PHE A 38 1.98 -7.62 -2.20
CA PHE A 38 0.70 -7.45 -1.51
C PHE A 38 0.83 -7.76 -0.02
N VAL A 39 1.44 -8.89 0.35
CA VAL A 39 1.70 -9.26 1.75
C VAL A 39 2.57 -8.22 2.45
N TYR A 40 3.60 -7.71 1.77
CA TYR A 40 4.43 -6.62 2.30
C TYR A 40 3.61 -5.36 2.59
N ALA A 41 2.75 -4.96 1.66
CA ALA A 41 1.88 -3.79 1.84
C ALA A 41 0.89 -3.98 3.01
N GLN A 42 0.29 -5.18 3.14
CA GLN A 42 -0.61 -5.48 4.26
C GLN A 42 0.09 -5.32 5.61
N LYS A 43 1.28 -5.91 5.78
CA LYS A 43 2.07 -5.80 7.01
C LYS A 43 2.36 -4.35 7.41
N ARG A 44 2.50 -3.45 6.44
CA ARG A 44 2.72 -2.01 6.70
C ARG A 44 1.43 -1.27 7.06
N LEU A 45 0.32 -1.60 6.40
CA LEU A 45 -0.98 -1.03 6.73
C LEU A 45 -1.44 -1.43 8.14
N ASP A 46 -1.16 -2.66 8.57
CA ASP A 46 -1.46 -3.13 9.92
C ASP A 46 -0.65 -2.41 11.00
N LYS A 47 0.51 -1.87 10.64
CA LYS A 47 1.39 -1.06 11.51
C LYS A 47 1.24 0.45 11.28
N CYS A 48 0.22 0.89 10.56
CA CYS A 48 0.01 2.29 10.26
C CYS A 48 -0.23 3.07 11.58
N VAL A 49 0.62 4.05 11.87
CA VAL A 49 0.54 4.90 13.08
C VAL A 49 -0.80 5.63 13.19
N PHE A 50 -1.41 5.93 12.05
CA PHE A 50 -2.71 6.61 12.01
C PHE A 50 -3.90 5.64 12.08
N GLY A 51 -3.68 4.33 11.91
CA GLY A 51 -4.72 3.31 11.92
C GLY A 51 -5.95 3.69 11.07
N GLU A 52 -7.13 3.66 11.70
CA GLU A 52 -8.41 4.04 11.08
C GLU A 52 -8.62 5.55 10.94
N GLU A 53 -7.89 6.36 11.71
CA GLU A 53 -7.97 7.82 11.73
C GLU A 53 -7.04 8.46 10.70
N LYS A 54 -6.47 7.67 9.78
CA LYS A 54 -5.57 8.15 8.72
C LYS A 54 -6.12 9.43 8.07
N PRO A 55 -5.49 10.58 8.24
CA PRO A 55 -5.98 11.80 7.61
C PRO A 55 -5.91 11.68 6.07
N PRO A 56 -6.77 12.39 5.32
CA PRO A 56 -6.61 12.53 3.87
C PRO A 56 -5.17 12.94 3.52
N VAL A 57 -4.63 12.40 2.42
CA VAL A 57 -3.24 12.67 1.98
C VAL A 57 -2.94 14.17 1.80
N SER A 58 -3.94 15.00 1.53
CA SER A 58 -3.81 16.46 1.45
C SER A 58 -3.49 17.13 2.80
N SER A 59 -3.83 16.48 3.92
CA SER A 59 -3.74 17.07 5.26
C SER A 59 -2.55 16.56 6.08
N VAL A 60 -1.94 15.44 5.68
CA VAL A 60 -0.77 14.88 6.37
C VAL A 60 0.20 14.28 5.37
N ARG A 61 1.42 14.82 5.36
CA ARG A 61 2.57 14.13 4.80
C ARG A 61 2.82 12.91 5.67
N CYS A 62 2.48 11.71 5.20
CA CYS A 62 2.78 10.46 5.90
C CYS A 62 4.31 10.35 6.05
N THR A 63 4.86 10.80 7.18
CA THR A 63 6.30 10.87 7.44
C THR A 63 6.99 9.51 7.45
N VAL A 64 6.20 8.42 7.49
CA VAL A 64 6.68 7.02 7.47
C VAL A 64 7.34 6.64 6.13
N THR A 65 7.09 7.35 5.03
CA THR A 65 7.85 7.20 3.77
C THR A 65 8.99 8.23 3.62
N SER A 66 9.08 9.22 4.52
CA SER A 66 10.02 10.34 4.40
C SER A 66 11.38 10.12 5.08
N GLN A 67 11.57 9.04 5.83
CA GLN A 67 12.82 8.79 6.59
C GLN A 67 13.89 8.00 5.81
N GLN A 68 13.69 7.71 4.51
CA GLN A 68 14.72 7.03 3.70
C GLN A 68 15.31 7.87 2.56
N SER A 69 14.89 9.13 2.37
CA SER A 69 15.37 9.94 1.23
C SER A 69 16.03 11.27 1.62
N VAL A 70 16.36 11.49 2.90
CA VAL A 70 17.17 12.64 3.34
C VAL A 70 18.46 12.16 4.01
N LYS A 71 19.32 11.54 3.22
CA LYS A 71 20.78 11.56 3.42
C LYS A 71 21.41 11.72 2.04
N ARG A 72 21.59 12.97 1.62
CA ARG A 72 22.61 13.38 0.66
C ARG A 72 23.50 14.38 1.36
#